data_AF-A0AAW6FH91-F1
#
_entry.id   AF-A0AAW6FH91-F1
#
_cell.length_a   1.000
_cell.length_b   1.000
_cell.length_c   1.000
_cell.angle_alpha   90.00
_cell.angle_beta   90.00
_cell.angle_gamma   90.00
#
_symmetry.space_group_name_H-M   'P 1'
#
loop_
_entity.id
_entity.type
_entity.pdbx_description
1 polymer ?
#
loop_
_entity_poly.entity_id
_entity_poly.type
_entity_poly.pdbx_seq_one_letter_code
_entity_poly.pdbx_strand_id
1 'polypeptide(L)'
;MQGAMLLARSSQWDRRNKDFELTPLRCGIPIRELFQAHARMHAFYDVNTKYSKILTDGEPEEETDPEMRFDTEISKVISEIDERIRFLKGKGLFRLLSDTIAPMLKSKPSRLRVTEDFRLFFPDYNNMEISLNLLPKVVYFLFLRHPEGIFIKNLSLYRHELTQIYRLLSHRDNLEDMNESIRKLTDPSDNSIYEKCSRIKREFLQKMSDDLVQNYYIKGYEWHPKQINLSRTLVELPDTLKNIQIPKEIQMNIMVSHTYQLLSKMNR
;
A
#
# COMPACT_ATOMS: atom_id res chain seq x y z
N MET A 1 -21.45 -13.69 -10.91
CA MET A 1 -21.47 -12.30 -10.44
C MET A 1 -22.82 -12.06 -9.77
N GLN A 2 -22.88 -12.07 -8.44
CA GLN A 2 -24.07 -11.56 -7.75
C GLN A 2 -24.00 -10.03 -7.82
N GLY A 3 -24.96 -9.42 -8.51
CA GLY A 3 -25.05 -7.96 -8.62
C GLY A 3 -25.30 -7.28 -7.28
N ALA A 4 -25.28 -5.95 -7.25
CA ALA A 4 -25.59 -5.19 -6.04
C ALA A 4 -26.97 -5.60 -5.49
N MET A 5 -27.09 -5.74 -4.17
CA MET A 5 -28.33 -6.13 -3.50
C MET A 5 -28.78 -4.99 -2.57
N LEU A 6 -30.06 -4.64 -2.65
CA LEU A 6 -30.73 -3.71 -1.75
C LEU A 6 -31.21 -4.45 -0.51
N LEU A 7 -31.02 -3.88 0.67
CA LEU A 7 -31.69 -4.35 1.88
C LEU A 7 -32.99 -3.55 2.07
N ALA A 8 -34.13 -4.12 1.72
CA ALA A 8 -35.44 -3.48 1.84
C ALA A 8 -36.31 -4.20 2.87
N ARG A 9 -37.27 -3.51 3.48
CA ARG A 9 -38.19 -4.12 4.45
C ARG A 9 -39.19 -5.03 3.72
N SER A 10 -39.36 -6.25 4.21
CA SER A 10 -40.30 -7.22 3.64
C SER A 10 -41.73 -6.73 3.85
N SER A 11 -42.40 -6.38 2.74
CA SER A 11 -43.76 -5.84 2.62
C SER A 11 -43.99 -4.41 3.17
N GLN A 12 -44.53 -3.54 2.32
CA GLN A 12 -44.92 -2.16 2.65
C GLN A 12 -46.12 -2.04 3.60
N TRP A 13 -46.80 -3.15 3.92
CA TRP A 13 -48.14 -3.12 4.53
C TRP A 13 -48.23 -3.73 5.93
N ASP A 14 -47.21 -4.45 6.41
CA ASP A 14 -47.23 -5.00 7.76
C ASP A 14 -46.28 -4.24 8.71
N ARG A 15 -46.86 -3.35 9.54
CA ARG A 15 -46.13 -2.60 10.56
C ARG A 15 -45.46 -3.50 11.62
N ARG A 16 -45.88 -4.76 11.75
CA ARG A 16 -45.36 -5.71 12.75
C ARG A 16 -44.17 -6.53 12.25
N ASN A 17 -43.98 -6.63 10.93
CA ASN A 17 -42.83 -7.35 10.39
C ASN A 17 -41.58 -6.46 10.36
N LYS A 18 -40.51 -6.88 11.05
CA LYS A 18 -39.22 -6.17 11.13
C LYS A 18 -38.15 -6.80 10.23
N ASP A 19 -38.54 -7.75 9.39
CA ASP A 19 -37.61 -8.49 8.57
C ASP A 19 -37.15 -7.66 7.36
N PHE A 20 -35.84 -7.66 7.16
CA PHE A 20 -35.18 -7.01 6.05
C PHE A 20 -34.77 -8.08 5.03
N GLU A 21 -35.16 -7.90 3.77
CA GLU A 21 -34.86 -8.79 2.67
C GLU A 21 -33.84 -8.17 1.71
N LEU A 22 -32.89 -8.99 1.27
CA LEU A 22 -31.92 -8.63 0.24
C LEU A 22 -32.57 -8.78 -1.15
N THR A 23 -32.95 -7.66 -1.76
CA THR A 23 -33.53 -7.58 -3.10
C THR A 23 -32.43 -7.33 -4.14
N PRO A 24 -32.23 -8.21 -5.13
CA PRO A 24 -31.22 -7.97 -6.17
C PRO A 24 -31.57 -6.75 -7.03
N LEU A 25 -30.64 -5.81 -7.17
CA LEU A 25 -30.77 -4.66 -8.07
C LEU A 25 -30.69 -5.16 -9.51
N ARG A 26 -31.83 -5.26 -10.17
CA ARG A 26 -31.84 -5.28 -11.63
C ARG A 26 -31.51 -3.87 -12.11
N CYS A 27 -30.64 -3.79 -13.11
CA CYS A 27 -30.21 -2.63 -13.90
C CYS A 27 -29.40 -1.48 -13.23
N GLY A 28 -28.18 -1.27 -13.73
CA GLY A 28 -27.70 -0.01 -14.34
C GLY A 28 -27.47 1.24 -13.48
N ILE A 29 -27.90 1.29 -12.22
CA ILE A 29 -27.82 2.52 -11.42
C ILE A 29 -26.37 2.71 -10.92
N PRO A 30 -25.68 3.82 -11.25
CA PRO A 30 -24.38 4.12 -10.70
C PRO A 30 -24.48 4.29 -9.17
N ILE A 31 -23.48 3.80 -8.44
CA ILE A 31 -23.46 3.75 -6.96
C ILE A 31 -23.80 5.11 -6.31
N ARG A 32 -23.43 6.21 -6.97
CA ARG A 32 -23.74 7.58 -6.55
C ARG A 32 -25.24 7.87 -6.48
N GLU A 33 -26.00 7.46 -7.49
CA GLU A 33 -27.45 7.66 -7.54
C GLU A 33 -28.17 6.77 -6.52
N LEU A 34 -27.64 5.57 -6.27
CA LEU A 34 -28.10 4.67 -5.21
C LEU A 34 -27.97 5.34 -3.83
N PHE A 35 -26.78 5.88 -3.51
CA PHE A 35 -26.56 6.57 -2.22
C PHE A 35 -27.40 7.84 -2.10
N GLN A 36 -27.60 8.60 -3.19
CA GLN A 36 -28.45 9.80 -3.18
C GLN A 36 -29.94 9.46 -2.97
N ALA A 37 -30.46 8.42 -3.63
CA ALA A 37 -31.83 7.97 -3.44
C ALA A 37 -32.06 7.46 -2.01
N HIS A 38 -31.09 6.72 -1.46
CA HIS A 38 -31.20 6.17 -0.11
C HIS A 38 -31.00 7.23 0.99
N ALA A 39 -30.13 8.23 0.77
CA ALA A 39 -30.00 9.39 1.65
C ALA A 39 -31.32 10.18 1.72
N ARG A 40 -31.99 10.37 0.57
CA ARG A 40 -33.32 11.00 0.50
C ARG A 40 -34.41 10.21 1.23
N MET A 41 -34.39 8.87 1.19
CA MET A 41 -35.38 8.05 1.92
C MET A 41 -35.28 8.22 3.45
N HIS A 42 -34.09 8.50 4.00
CA HIS A 42 -33.93 8.78 5.43
C HIS A 42 -34.40 10.18 5.84
N ALA A 43 -34.40 11.15 4.91
CA ALA A 43 -34.90 12.51 5.18
C ALA A 43 -36.42 12.56 5.44
N PHE A 44 -37.19 11.57 4.97
CA PHE A 44 -38.65 11.55 5.12
C PHE A 44 -39.17 10.81 6.36
N TYR A 45 -38.34 10.02 7.05
CA TYR A 45 -38.85 9.04 8.02
C TYR A 45 -38.41 9.19 9.47
N ASP A 46 -37.58 10.19 9.83
CA ASP A 46 -37.26 10.33 11.25
C ASP A 46 -36.83 11.73 11.67
N VAL A 47 -37.78 12.48 12.22
CA VAL A 47 -37.53 13.78 12.88
C VAL A 47 -36.95 13.58 14.29
N ASN A 48 -36.96 12.35 14.83
CA ASN A 48 -36.63 12.07 16.23
C ASN A 48 -35.44 11.13 16.45
N THR A 49 -34.84 10.54 15.42
CA THR A 49 -33.56 9.83 15.61
C THR A 49 -32.36 10.75 15.39
N LYS A 50 -31.47 10.69 16.38
CA LYS A 50 -30.23 11.44 16.56
C LYS A 50 -29.21 11.32 15.39
N TYR A 51 -29.55 10.61 14.31
CA TYR A 51 -28.63 10.06 13.31
C TYR A 51 -28.75 10.70 11.91
N SER A 52 -29.41 11.86 11.78
CA SER A 52 -29.91 12.40 10.50
C SER A 52 -29.08 13.54 9.87
N LYS A 53 -27.83 13.80 10.27
CA LYS A 53 -27.04 14.84 9.58
C LYS A 53 -26.42 14.29 8.29
N ILE A 54 -27.08 14.55 7.17
CA ILE A 54 -26.52 14.40 5.82
C ILE A 54 -25.64 15.63 5.55
N LEU A 55 -24.51 15.46 4.84
CA LEU A 55 -23.53 16.51 4.48
C LEU A 55 -24.12 17.77 3.79
N THR A 56 -25.41 17.79 3.46
CA THR A 56 -26.08 18.89 2.75
C THR A 56 -26.75 19.92 3.65
N ASP A 57 -26.85 19.69 4.95
CA ASP A 57 -27.77 20.45 5.82
C ASP A 57 -27.08 21.54 6.67
N GLY A 58 -25.82 21.86 6.39
CA GLY A 58 -25.11 22.99 7.00
C GLY A 58 -24.91 24.12 5.99
N GLU A 59 -25.30 25.34 6.34
CA GLU A 59 -24.83 26.52 5.62
C GLU A 59 -23.29 26.49 5.55
N PRO A 60 -22.68 26.86 4.41
CA PRO A 60 -21.23 26.92 4.31
C PRO A 60 -20.72 27.92 5.35
N GLU A 61 -20.02 27.42 6.37
CA GLU A 61 -19.20 28.26 7.24
C GLU A 61 -18.22 29.02 6.32
N GLU A 62 -18.21 30.35 6.40
CA GLU A 62 -17.33 31.24 5.62
C GLU A 62 -15.87 31.10 6.09
N GLU A 63 -15.31 29.91 5.93
CA GLU A 63 -13.94 29.59 6.32
C GLU A 63 -13.02 29.85 5.12
N THR A 64 -12.31 30.98 5.15
CA THR A 64 -11.49 31.49 4.03
C THR A 64 -10.18 30.71 3.80
N ASP A 65 -9.74 29.89 4.76
CA ASP A 65 -8.51 29.10 4.65
C ASP A 65 -8.77 27.74 3.96
N PRO A 66 -8.18 27.47 2.79
CA PRO A 66 -8.41 26.23 2.03
C PRO A 66 -7.99 24.95 2.76
N GLU A 67 -6.92 24.97 3.57
CA GLU A 67 -6.47 23.78 4.32
C GLU A 67 -7.44 23.47 5.47
N MET A 68 -7.83 24.50 6.23
CA MET A 68 -8.78 24.36 7.34
C MET A 68 -10.15 23.89 6.84
N ARG A 69 -10.61 24.41 5.69
CA ARG A 69 -11.84 23.94 5.04
C ARG A 69 -11.77 22.46 4.66
N PHE A 70 -10.65 21.99 4.12
CA PHE A 70 -10.46 20.59 3.76
C PHE A 70 -10.49 19.68 4.99
N ASP A 71 -9.82 20.08 6.08
CA ASP A 71 -9.83 19.34 7.34
C ASP A 71 -11.22 19.31 7.99
N THR A 72 -11.98 20.41 7.93
CA THR A 72 -13.36 20.48 8.40
C THR A 72 -14.27 19.56 7.58
N GLU A 73 -14.14 19.55 6.25
CA GLU A 73 -14.87 18.65 5.36
C GLU A 73 -14.54 17.17 5.64
N ILE A 74 -13.26 16.83 5.83
CA ILE A 74 -12.82 15.48 6.21
C ILE A 74 -13.42 15.08 7.57
N SER A 75 -13.36 15.97 8.56
CA SER A 75 -13.87 15.71 9.90
C SER A 75 -15.38 15.44 9.90
N LYS A 76 -16.14 16.20 9.09
CA LYS A 76 -17.58 15.98 8.87
C LYS A 76 -17.83 14.58 8.30
N VAL A 77 -17.10 14.16 7.26
CA VAL A 77 -17.21 12.81 6.67
C VAL A 77 -16.88 11.71 7.68
N ILE A 78 -15.80 11.86 8.46
CA ILE A 78 -15.41 10.88 9.48
C ILE A 78 -16.51 10.73 10.54
N SER A 79 -17.09 11.83 11.01
CA SER A 79 -18.15 11.81 12.01
C SER A 79 -19.39 11.06 11.55
N GLU A 80 -19.76 11.23 10.27
CA GLU A 80 -20.92 10.57 9.66
C GLU A 80 -20.68 9.06 9.46
N ILE A 81 -19.46 8.68 9.08
CA ILE A 81 -19.06 7.27 8.99
C ILE A 81 -19.17 6.59 10.36
N ASP A 82 -18.61 7.20 11.42
CA ASP A 82 -18.68 6.66 12.78
C ASP A 82 -20.13 6.51 13.26
N GLU A 83 -20.96 7.51 12.98
CA GLU A 83 -22.36 7.49 13.33
C GLU A 83 -23.13 6.34 12.66
N ARG A 84 -22.92 6.13 11.36
CA ARG A 84 -23.52 5.01 10.62
C ARG A 84 -23.01 3.65 11.10
N ILE A 85 -21.73 3.55 11.47
CA ILE A 85 -21.19 2.33 12.07
C ILE A 85 -21.86 2.04 13.42
N ARG A 86 -22.03 3.05 14.28
CA ARG A 86 -22.74 2.93 15.57
C ARG A 86 -24.19 2.50 15.36
N PHE A 87 -24.89 3.09 14.39
CA PHE A 87 -26.26 2.71 14.04
C PHE A 87 -26.36 1.23 13.64
N LEU A 88 -25.47 0.75 12.76
CA LEU A 88 -25.47 -0.64 12.30
C LEU A 88 -25.14 -1.62 13.43
N LYS A 89 -24.21 -1.26 14.34
CA LYS A 89 -23.94 -2.03 15.57
C LYS A 89 -25.17 -2.13 16.45
N GLY A 90 -25.85 -1.01 16.72
CA GLY A 90 -27.05 -0.97 17.56
C GLY A 90 -28.24 -1.77 17.01
N LYS A 91 -28.27 -2.02 15.70
CA LYS A 91 -29.30 -2.85 15.03
C LYS A 91 -28.91 -4.32 14.89
N GLY A 92 -27.74 -4.75 15.36
CA GLY A 92 -27.25 -6.12 15.19
C GLY A 92 -26.81 -6.45 13.75
N LEU A 93 -26.70 -5.44 12.88
CA LEU A 93 -26.36 -5.58 11.45
C LEU A 93 -24.86 -5.40 11.18
N PHE A 94 -24.03 -5.50 12.22
CA PHE A 94 -22.58 -5.33 12.10
C PHE A 94 -21.94 -6.29 11.08
N ARG A 95 -22.53 -7.48 10.88
CA ARG A 95 -22.08 -8.43 9.85
C ARG A 95 -22.12 -7.85 8.43
N LEU A 96 -23.09 -6.98 8.11
CA LEU A 96 -23.16 -6.33 6.79
C LEU A 96 -21.94 -5.43 6.55
N LEU A 97 -21.45 -4.72 7.57
CA LEU A 97 -20.21 -3.95 7.47
C LEU A 97 -19.01 -4.85 7.19
N SER A 98 -18.94 -5.99 7.88
CA SER A 98 -17.88 -6.99 7.67
C SER A 98 -17.93 -7.62 6.27
N ASP A 99 -19.12 -7.81 5.70
CA ASP A 99 -19.27 -8.49 4.41
C ASP A 99 -19.19 -7.52 3.22
N THR A 100 -19.52 -6.24 3.42
CA THR A 100 -19.57 -5.22 2.35
C THR A 100 -18.42 -4.22 2.43
N ILE A 101 -18.22 -3.58 3.58
CA ILE A 101 -17.22 -2.51 3.73
C ILE A 101 -15.82 -3.10 4.00
N ALA A 102 -15.69 -4.10 4.86
CA ALA A 102 -14.37 -4.64 5.19
C ALA A 102 -13.60 -5.19 3.98
N PRO A 103 -14.23 -5.84 2.97
CA PRO A 103 -13.54 -6.21 1.74
C PRO A 103 -13.16 -5.02 0.86
N MET A 104 -13.92 -3.92 0.90
CA MET A 104 -13.57 -2.67 0.22
C MET A 104 -12.39 -1.95 0.90
N LEU A 105 -12.22 -2.14 2.21
CA LEU A 105 -11.08 -1.66 2.99
C LEU A 105 -9.87 -2.60 2.92
N LYS A 106 -10.05 -3.86 2.50
CA LYS A 106 -8.94 -4.80 2.29
C LYS A 106 -8.17 -4.39 1.04
N SER A 107 -7.15 -3.60 1.28
CA SER A 107 -6.22 -3.20 0.25
C SER A 107 -5.43 -4.41 -0.27
N LYS A 108 -5.46 -4.64 -1.58
CA LYS A 108 -4.67 -5.68 -2.26
C LYS A 108 -3.37 -5.10 -2.78
N PRO A 109 -2.26 -5.85 -2.80
CA PRO A 109 -1.04 -5.35 -3.39
C PRO A 109 -1.25 -5.02 -4.88
N SER A 110 -1.06 -3.74 -5.23
CA SER A 110 -0.90 -3.27 -6.61
C SER A 110 0.38 -3.84 -7.23
N ARG A 111 0.36 -3.94 -8.55
CA ARG A 111 1.57 -4.03 -9.38
C ARG A 111 2.51 -2.86 -9.08
N LEU A 112 3.80 -3.15 -9.13
CA LEU A 112 4.89 -2.18 -9.05
C LEU A 112 5.57 -2.11 -10.42
N ARG A 113 5.45 -0.96 -11.07
CA ARG A 113 6.08 -0.70 -12.36
C ARG A 113 7.25 0.24 -12.19
N VAL A 114 8.43 -0.21 -12.58
CA VAL A 114 9.62 0.63 -12.74
C VAL A 114 9.71 1.03 -14.20
N THR A 115 9.71 2.33 -14.46
CA THR A 115 9.85 2.89 -15.81
C THR A 115 11.31 2.90 -16.26
N GLU A 116 11.56 3.18 -17.54
CA GLU A 116 12.91 3.28 -18.13
C GLU A 116 13.76 4.40 -17.48
N ASP A 117 13.13 5.47 -17.00
CA ASP A 117 13.76 6.54 -16.22
C ASP A 117 13.81 6.24 -14.70
N PHE A 118 13.58 4.98 -14.33
CA PHE A 118 13.72 4.45 -12.97
C PHE A 118 12.80 5.10 -11.93
N ARG A 119 11.57 5.45 -12.34
CA ARG A 119 10.50 5.92 -11.44
C ARG A 119 9.61 4.75 -11.03
N LEU A 120 9.08 4.81 -9.80
CA LEU A 120 8.31 3.74 -9.18
C LEU A 120 6.83 4.11 -9.20
N PHE A 121 6.04 3.37 -9.98
CA PHE A 121 4.61 3.60 -10.13
C PHE A 121 3.78 2.42 -9.64
N PHE A 122 2.60 2.73 -9.12
CA PHE A 122 1.57 1.78 -8.70
C PHE A 122 0.32 1.95 -9.56
N PRO A 123 0.21 1.22 -10.68
CA PRO A 123 -0.87 1.42 -11.65
C PRO A 123 -2.26 1.19 -11.05
N ASP A 124 -2.38 0.25 -10.11
CA ASP A 124 -3.66 -0.10 -9.51
C ASP A 124 -4.07 0.90 -8.40
N TYR A 125 -3.20 1.87 -8.09
CA TYR A 125 -3.44 3.01 -7.21
C TYR A 125 -3.35 4.33 -7.97
N ASN A 126 -4.13 4.48 -9.04
CA ASN A 126 -4.22 5.73 -9.80
C ASN A 126 -2.87 6.22 -10.36
N ASN A 127 -2.00 5.28 -10.76
CA ASN A 127 -0.61 5.55 -11.16
C ASN A 127 0.16 6.37 -10.12
N MET A 128 -0.07 6.11 -8.84
CA MET A 128 0.65 6.78 -7.77
C MET A 128 2.15 6.52 -7.87
N GLU A 129 2.93 7.59 -7.71
CA GLU A 129 4.39 7.53 -7.72
C GLU A 129 4.98 7.58 -6.32
N ILE A 130 5.98 6.73 -6.07
CA ILE A 130 6.87 6.79 -4.91
C ILE A 130 8.24 7.31 -5.35
N SER A 131 8.62 8.49 -4.83
CA SER A 131 9.94 9.06 -5.08
C SER A 131 10.92 8.60 -4.01
N LEU A 132 12.03 8.00 -4.42
CA LEU A 132 13.14 7.61 -3.54
C LEU A 132 14.38 8.40 -3.92
N ASN A 133 15.13 8.86 -2.90
CA ASN A 133 16.48 9.41 -3.09
C ASN A 133 17.40 8.36 -3.73
N LEU A 134 18.47 8.82 -4.39
CA LEU A 134 19.38 7.98 -5.17
C LEU A 134 19.86 6.72 -4.41
N LEU A 135 20.50 6.86 -3.25
CA LEU A 135 21.00 5.71 -2.48
C LEU A 135 19.90 4.73 -2.01
N PRO A 136 18.81 5.20 -1.36
CA PRO A 136 17.65 4.36 -1.08
C PRO A 136 17.10 3.65 -2.32
N LYS A 137 17.04 4.33 -3.47
CA LYS A 137 16.57 3.75 -4.73
C LYS A 137 17.50 2.65 -5.25
N VAL A 138 18.82 2.85 -5.17
CA VAL A 138 19.83 1.82 -5.49
C VAL A 138 19.64 0.56 -4.65
N VAL A 139 19.51 0.74 -3.33
CA VAL A 139 19.22 -0.36 -2.39
C VAL A 139 17.92 -1.06 -2.77
N TYR A 140 16.87 -0.29 -3.04
CA TYR A 140 15.57 -0.84 -3.40
C TYR A 140 15.62 -1.74 -4.63
N PHE A 141 16.29 -1.30 -5.70
CA PHE A 141 16.42 -2.08 -6.93
C PHE A 141 17.28 -3.33 -6.76
N LEU A 142 18.29 -3.30 -5.90
CA LEU A 142 19.02 -4.51 -5.52
C LEU A 142 18.03 -5.55 -4.95
N PHE A 143 17.23 -5.18 -3.95
CA PHE A 143 16.27 -6.13 -3.35
C PHE A 143 15.11 -6.54 -4.28
N LEU A 144 14.77 -5.74 -5.30
CA LEU A 144 13.82 -6.19 -6.33
C LEU A 144 14.43 -7.29 -7.21
N ARG A 145 15.71 -7.16 -7.57
CA ARG A 145 16.46 -8.15 -8.36
C ARG A 145 16.73 -9.46 -7.60
N HIS A 146 16.72 -9.43 -6.27
CA HIS A 146 16.94 -10.59 -5.40
C HIS A 146 15.67 -11.02 -4.64
N PRO A 147 14.71 -11.71 -5.30
CA PRO A 147 13.52 -12.27 -4.64
C PRO A 147 13.81 -13.24 -3.50
N GLU A 148 14.93 -13.95 -3.55
CA GLU A 148 15.43 -14.85 -2.50
C GLU A 148 15.85 -14.11 -1.22
N GLY A 149 16.05 -12.79 -1.35
CA GLY A 149 16.50 -11.93 -0.28
C GLY A 149 18.00 -12.00 -0.01
N ILE A 150 18.48 -11.01 0.72
CA ILE A 150 19.90 -10.81 1.00
C ILE A 150 20.12 -10.81 2.50
N PHE A 151 21.03 -11.66 2.96
CA PHE A 151 21.56 -11.55 4.31
C PHE A 151 22.45 -10.30 4.39
N ILE A 152 22.13 -9.39 5.31
CA ILE A 152 22.87 -8.11 5.42
C ILE A 152 24.38 -8.32 5.67
N LYS A 153 24.75 -9.40 6.37
CA LYS A 153 26.16 -9.80 6.56
C LYS A 153 26.91 -10.07 5.25
N ASN A 154 26.19 -10.46 4.20
CA ASN A 154 26.73 -10.76 2.87
C ASN A 154 26.63 -9.58 1.90
N LEU A 155 26.14 -8.42 2.35
CA LEU A 155 25.89 -7.28 1.47
C LEU A 155 27.17 -6.80 0.73
N SER A 156 28.35 -7.03 1.33
CA SER A 156 29.64 -6.76 0.70
C SER A 156 29.86 -7.52 -0.62
N LEU A 157 29.28 -8.72 -0.77
CA LEU A 157 29.35 -9.50 -2.02
C LEU A 157 28.58 -8.83 -3.17
N TYR A 158 27.61 -7.98 -2.85
CA TYR A 158 26.77 -7.26 -3.81
C TYR A 158 27.33 -5.87 -4.17
N ARG A 159 28.53 -5.51 -3.70
CA ARG A 159 29.16 -4.20 -3.99
C ARG A 159 29.24 -3.90 -5.49
N HIS A 160 29.62 -4.89 -6.30
CA HIS A 160 29.70 -4.73 -7.74
C HIS A 160 28.34 -4.35 -8.33
N GLU A 161 27.29 -5.09 -7.98
CA GLU A 161 25.94 -4.87 -8.48
C GLU A 161 25.34 -3.55 -7.98
N LEU A 162 25.51 -3.22 -6.71
CA LEU A 162 25.14 -1.92 -6.14
C LEU A 162 25.79 -0.77 -6.91
N THR A 163 27.06 -0.92 -7.29
CA THR A 163 27.79 0.07 -8.08
C THR A 163 27.20 0.19 -9.49
N GLN A 164 26.90 -0.93 -10.17
CA GLN A 164 26.28 -0.88 -11.50
C GLN A 164 24.89 -0.23 -11.46
N ILE A 165 24.06 -0.59 -10.48
CA ILE A 165 22.76 0.04 -10.28
C ILE A 165 22.95 1.54 -10.02
N TYR A 166 23.86 1.93 -9.13
CA TYR A 166 24.13 3.34 -8.84
C TYR A 166 24.49 4.10 -10.12
N ARG A 167 25.42 3.58 -10.94
CA ARG A 167 25.84 4.20 -12.20
C ARG A 167 24.70 4.35 -13.21
N LEU A 168 23.78 3.39 -13.27
CA LEU A 168 22.60 3.48 -14.13
C LEU A 168 21.66 4.61 -13.67
N LEU A 169 21.52 4.81 -12.36
CA LEU A 169 20.64 5.86 -11.81
C LEU A 169 21.29 7.25 -11.79
N SER A 170 22.60 7.29 -11.58
CA SER A 170 23.36 8.52 -11.53
C SER A 170 23.92 8.85 -12.91
N HIS A 171 23.35 9.87 -13.55
CA HIS A 171 23.93 10.49 -14.75
C HIS A 171 25.25 11.25 -14.46
N ARG A 172 25.91 10.99 -13.32
CA ARG A 172 27.05 11.75 -12.80
C ARG A 172 28.32 10.91 -12.81
N ASP A 173 29.43 11.56 -13.18
CA ASP A 173 30.76 10.94 -13.30
C ASP A 173 31.60 10.98 -12.01
N ASN A 174 31.05 11.40 -10.86
CA ASN A 174 31.84 11.44 -9.62
C ASN A 174 31.97 10.03 -9.00
N LEU A 175 32.93 9.28 -9.52
CA LEU A 175 33.22 7.90 -9.10
C LEU A 175 33.63 7.80 -7.63
N GLU A 176 34.24 8.84 -7.06
CA GLU A 176 34.78 8.81 -5.69
C GLU A 176 33.66 8.86 -4.65
N ASP A 177 32.71 9.79 -4.78
CA ASP A 177 31.53 9.89 -3.92
C ASP A 177 30.68 8.62 -3.98
N MET A 178 30.54 8.04 -5.18
CA MET A 178 29.84 6.78 -5.39
C MET A 178 30.53 5.64 -4.65
N ASN A 179 31.84 5.47 -4.84
CA ASN A 179 32.60 4.40 -4.21
C ASN A 179 32.54 4.49 -2.68
N GLU A 180 32.67 5.69 -2.12
CA GLU A 180 32.57 5.91 -0.68
C GLU A 180 31.15 5.62 -0.16
N SER A 181 30.12 6.04 -0.91
CA SER A 181 28.74 5.74 -0.56
C SER A 181 28.44 4.24 -0.55
N ILE A 182 28.90 3.49 -1.56
CA ILE A 182 28.73 2.03 -1.63
C ILE A 182 29.58 1.33 -0.56
N ARG A 183 30.79 1.82 -0.28
CA ARG A 183 31.65 1.29 0.77
C ARG A 183 30.97 1.37 2.13
N LYS A 184 30.46 2.55 2.51
CA LYS A 184 29.71 2.76 3.76
C LYS A 184 28.43 1.94 3.80
N LEU A 185 27.69 1.88 2.69
CA LEU A 185 26.45 1.10 2.60
C LEU A 185 26.65 -0.39 2.87
N THR A 186 27.83 -0.92 2.53
CA THR A 186 28.15 -2.35 2.64
C THR A 186 29.17 -2.65 3.74
N ASP A 187 29.40 -1.70 4.65
CA ASP A 187 30.21 -1.88 5.83
C ASP A 187 29.36 -2.51 6.96
N PRO A 188 29.71 -3.69 7.47
CA PRO A 188 28.98 -4.31 8.59
C PRO A 188 28.98 -3.50 9.87
N SER A 189 29.95 -2.58 10.05
CA SER A 189 30.06 -1.71 11.22
C SER A 189 29.27 -0.40 11.07
N ASP A 190 28.77 -0.09 9.88
CA ASP A 190 28.00 1.12 9.59
C ASP A 190 26.49 0.83 9.55
N ASN A 191 25.67 1.77 10.03
CA ASN A 191 24.22 1.64 10.07
C ASN A 191 23.54 2.07 8.75
N SER A 192 24.30 2.51 7.75
CA SER A 192 23.83 3.12 6.51
C SER A 192 22.78 2.28 5.78
N ILE A 193 22.95 0.95 5.71
CA ILE A 193 21.95 0.07 5.08
C ILE A 193 20.59 0.10 5.80
N TYR A 194 20.60 0.09 7.13
CA TYR A 194 19.38 0.11 7.94
C TYR A 194 18.70 1.48 7.85
N GLU A 195 19.48 2.56 7.81
CA GLU A 195 18.94 3.90 7.53
C GLU A 195 18.26 3.96 6.17
N LYS A 196 18.86 3.38 5.11
CA LYS A 196 18.27 3.41 3.77
C LYS A 196 16.99 2.57 3.72
N CYS A 197 16.98 1.40 4.37
CA CYS A 197 15.76 0.59 4.51
C CYS A 197 14.66 1.34 5.28
N SER A 198 15.01 2.04 6.36
CA SER A 198 14.07 2.87 7.13
C SER A 198 13.54 4.03 6.30
N ARG A 199 14.41 4.71 5.53
CA ARG A 199 14.01 5.78 4.62
C ARG A 199 13.04 5.28 3.56
N ILE A 200 13.33 4.13 2.92
CA ILE A 200 12.41 3.48 1.97
C ILE A 200 11.06 3.27 2.65
N LYS A 201 11.02 2.57 3.80
CA LYS A 201 9.77 2.31 4.53
C LYS A 201 8.97 3.61 4.77
N ARG A 202 9.63 4.70 5.17
CA ARG A 202 8.97 5.99 5.38
C ARG A 202 8.35 6.58 4.12
N GLU A 203 9.05 6.59 2.99
CA GLU A 203 8.50 7.16 1.73
C GLU A 203 7.24 6.40 1.28
N PHE A 204 7.19 5.09 1.52
CA PHE A 204 6.00 4.28 1.26
C PHE A 204 4.84 4.59 2.22
N LEU A 205 5.12 4.72 3.53
CA LEU A 205 4.11 5.03 4.56
C LEU A 205 3.46 6.41 4.38
N GLN A 206 4.12 7.35 3.71
CA GLN A 206 3.52 8.66 3.42
C GLN A 206 2.37 8.59 2.40
N LYS A 207 2.32 7.51 1.61
CA LYS A 207 1.44 7.40 0.43
C LYS A 207 0.50 6.21 0.50
N MET A 208 0.74 5.27 1.41
CA MET A 208 0.01 4.02 1.54
C MET A 208 -0.17 3.66 3.01
N SER A 209 -1.21 2.87 3.30
CA SER A 209 -1.46 2.34 4.64
C SER A 209 -0.46 1.24 5.03
N ASP A 210 -0.21 1.07 6.33
CA ASP A 210 0.81 0.12 6.84
C ASP A 210 0.57 -1.33 6.38
N ASP A 211 -0.69 -1.74 6.27
CA ASP A 211 -1.11 -3.06 5.78
C ASP A 211 -0.70 -3.34 4.32
N LEU A 212 -0.57 -2.31 3.49
CA LEU A 212 -0.07 -2.42 2.13
C LEU A 212 1.45 -2.34 2.09
N VAL A 213 2.01 -1.38 2.82
CA VAL A 213 3.43 -1.03 2.78
C VAL A 213 4.30 -2.23 3.10
N GLN A 214 3.87 -3.13 3.99
CA GLN A 214 4.55 -4.39 4.31
C GLN A 214 4.85 -5.32 3.13
N ASN A 215 4.22 -5.13 1.98
CA ASN A 215 4.53 -5.89 0.76
C ASN A 215 5.65 -5.25 -0.06
N TYR A 216 5.89 -3.95 0.10
CA TYR A 216 6.75 -3.16 -0.76
C TYR A 216 8.09 -2.79 -0.16
N TYR A 217 8.23 -2.64 1.16
CA TYR A 217 9.53 -2.33 1.77
C TYR A 217 10.35 -3.57 2.10
N ILE A 218 11.65 -3.34 2.31
CA ILE A 218 12.63 -4.38 2.64
C ILE A 218 12.44 -4.80 4.10
N LYS A 219 11.98 -6.03 4.32
CA LYS A 219 11.76 -6.59 5.66
C LYS A 219 12.50 -7.91 5.84
N GLY A 220 12.77 -8.25 7.09
CA GLY A 220 13.44 -9.48 7.48
C GLY A 220 13.93 -9.39 8.92
N TYR A 221 13.73 -10.47 9.67
CA TYR A 221 14.15 -10.60 11.06
C TYR A 221 15.64 -10.94 11.16
N GLU A 222 16.17 -10.92 12.38
CA GLU A 222 17.52 -11.42 12.63
C GLU A 222 17.64 -12.87 12.11
N TRP A 223 18.77 -13.18 11.48
CA TRP A 223 19.07 -14.50 10.90
C TRP A 223 18.19 -14.93 9.71
N HIS A 224 17.39 -14.01 9.16
CA HIS A 224 16.66 -14.20 7.91
C HIS A 224 17.18 -13.25 6.83
N PRO A 225 17.16 -13.66 5.55
CA PRO A 225 17.46 -12.74 4.47
C PRO A 225 16.41 -11.63 4.46
N LYS A 226 16.86 -10.39 4.27
CA LYS A 226 15.94 -9.27 4.05
C LYS A 226 15.44 -9.31 2.61
N GLN A 227 14.16 -9.04 2.41
CA GLN A 227 13.53 -9.14 1.09
C GLN A 227 12.32 -8.21 0.97
N ILE A 228 11.90 -7.99 -0.27
CA ILE A 228 10.63 -7.33 -0.60
C ILE A 228 9.61 -8.42 -0.90
N ASN A 229 8.59 -8.53 -0.04
CA ASN A 229 7.59 -9.59 -0.08
C ASN A 229 6.44 -9.29 -1.06
N LEU A 230 6.81 -8.88 -2.27
CA LEU A 230 5.90 -8.67 -3.39
C LEU A 230 6.12 -9.78 -4.42
N SER A 231 5.03 -10.42 -4.85
CA SER A 231 5.10 -11.42 -5.91
C SER A 231 5.79 -10.84 -7.14
N ARG A 232 6.75 -11.58 -7.71
CA ARG A 232 7.47 -11.12 -8.91
C ARG A 232 6.58 -11.06 -10.16
N THR A 233 5.43 -11.71 -10.14
CA THR A 233 4.38 -11.53 -11.17
C THR A 233 3.74 -10.14 -11.14
N LEU A 234 3.89 -9.40 -10.03
CA LEU A 234 3.39 -8.05 -9.85
C LEU A 234 4.50 -7.00 -10.01
N VAL A 235 5.71 -7.39 -10.44
CA VAL A 235 6.86 -6.49 -10.57
C VAL A 235 7.26 -6.38 -12.03
N GLU A 236 7.20 -5.17 -12.58
CA GLU A 236 7.65 -4.85 -13.93
C GLU A 236 8.94 -4.02 -13.83
N LEU A 237 10.08 -4.61 -14.17
CA LEU A 237 11.39 -3.93 -14.24
C LEU A 237 11.79 -3.62 -15.69
N PRO A 238 12.50 -2.51 -15.95
CA PRO A 238 13.08 -2.23 -17.26
C PRO A 238 14.23 -3.21 -17.55
N ASP A 239 14.50 -3.44 -18.84
CA ASP A 239 15.51 -4.40 -19.27
C ASP A 239 16.93 -3.97 -18.88
N THR A 240 17.17 -2.66 -18.82
CA THR A 240 18.41 -2.06 -18.32
C THR A 240 18.73 -2.51 -16.89
N LEU A 241 17.72 -2.53 -16.01
CA LEU A 241 17.87 -3.05 -14.66
C LEU A 241 17.91 -4.56 -14.61
N LYS A 242 17.18 -5.31 -15.46
CA LYS A 242 17.17 -6.79 -15.43
C LYS A 242 18.48 -7.40 -15.93
N ASN A 243 19.11 -6.76 -16.91
CA ASN A 243 20.24 -7.34 -17.64
C ASN A 243 21.61 -6.90 -17.13
N ILE A 244 21.68 -6.32 -15.92
CA ILE A 244 22.96 -6.00 -15.27
C ILE A 244 23.78 -7.28 -15.15
N GLN A 245 24.94 -7.29 -15.83
CA GLN A 245 25.85 -8.43 -15.81
C GLN A 245 26.66 -8.45 -14.52
N ILE A 246 26.60 -9.58 -13.82
CA ILE A 246 27.41 -9.86 -12.64
C ILE A 246 28.49 -10.86 -13.07
N PRO A 247 29.78 -10.63 -12.75
CA PRO A 247 30.82 -11.60 -13.01
C PRO A 247 30.50 -12.97 -12.42
N LYS A 248 30.77 -14.06 -13.16
CA LYS A 248 30.44 -15.44 -12.74
C LYS A 248 31.03 -15.81 -11.38
N GLU A 249 32.24 -15.33 -11.09
CA GLU A 249 32.91 -15.52 -9.79
C GLU A 249 32.11 -14.92 -8.64
N ILE A 250 31.59 -13.69 -8.82
CA ILE A 250 30.77 -13.00 -7.82
C ILE A 250 29.44 -13.74 -7.64
N GLN A 251 28.80 -14.17 -8.73
CA GLN A 251 27.57 -14.97 -8.65
C GLN A 251 27.78 -16.27 -7.86
N MET A 252 28.89 -16.97 -8.11
CA MET A 252 29.24 -18.19 -7.39
C MET A 252 29.43 -17.91 -5.89
N ASN A 253 30.16 -16.84 -5.54
CA ASN A 253 30.40 -16.45 -4.14
C ASN A 253 29.09 -16.12 -3.42
N ILE A 254 28.17 -15.40 -4.08
CA ILE A 254 26.84 -15.10 -3.56
C ILE A 254 26.07 -16.40 -3.31
N MET A 255 26.02 -17.30 -4.29
CA MET A 255 25.30 -18.58 -4.18
C MET A 255 25.84 -19.43 -3.03
N VAL A 256 27.16 -19.66 -2.97
CA VAL A 256 27.81 -20.46 -1.93
C VAL A 256 27.53 -19.88 -0.55
N SER A 257 27.73 -18.58 -0.38
CA SER A 257 27.51 -17.92 0.92
C SER A 257 26.03 -17.97 1.35
N HIS A 258 25.09 -17.79 0.42
CA HIS A 258 23.67 -17.90 0.71
C HIS A 258 23.28 -19.33 1.11
N THR A 259 23.74 -20.35 0.38
CA THR A 259 23.48 -21.76 0.73
C THR A 259 24.06 -22.16 2.09
N TYR A 260 25.29 -21.74 2.39
CA TYR A 260 25.92 -22.00 3.67
C TYR A 260 25.13 -21.40 4.83
N GLN A 261 24.62 -20.17 4.67
CA GLN A 261 23.82 -19.53 5.70
C GLN A 261 22.47 -20.20 5.91
N LEU A 262 21.78 -20.62 4.84
CA LEU A 262 20.55 -21.41 4.95
C LEU A 262 20.80 -22.76 5.64
N LEU A 263 21.89 -23.46 5.30
CA LEU A 263 22.26 -24.74 5.93
C LEU A 263 22.61 -24.56 7.41
N SER A 264 23.38 -23.53 7.75
CA SER A 264 23.76 -23.22 9.13
C SER A 264 22.55 -22.91 10.02
N LYS A 265 21.46 -22.41 9.42
CA LYS A 265 20.18 -22.19 10.08
C LYS A 265 19.42 -23.49 10.34
N MET A 266 19.40 -24.44 9.39
CA MET A 266 18.67 -25.70 9.57
C MET A 266 19.27 -26.59 10.68
N ASN A 267 20.55 -26.37 11.01
CA ASN A 267 21.26 -27.10 12.06
C ASN A 267 21.19 -26.41 13.45
N ARG A 268 20.36 -25.38 13.62
CA ARG A 268 20.12 -24.68 14.89
C ARG A 268 18.64 -24.79 15.26
#